data_AF-A0A938AAM0-F1
#
_entry.id   AF-A0A938AAM0-F1
#
_cell.length_a   1.000
_cell.length_b   1.000
_cell.length_c   1.000
_cell.angle_alpha   90.00
_cell.angle_beta   90.00
_cell.angle_gamma   90.00
#
_symmetry.space_group_name_H-M   'P 1'
#
loop_
_entity.id
_entity.type
_entity.pdbx_description
1 polymer ?
#
loop_
_entity_poly.entity_id
_entity_poly.type
_entity_poly.pdbx_seq_one_letter_code
_entity_poly.pdbx_strand_id
1 'polypeptide(L)'
;MPNTAFDPVQDDLRLLDQVSRAASAPDFLRLAIRGAYRERIALVVSDGPEAAVLLHIVAGIDRNTPVIVPDAPMRGAPTRRLGLRDVRAAASLEHALDGFEAWIDGRRQSGSGDPRPLVDLVDGRLKLDPLALWGAREIDAYLIANDLPDARRDSPRARHH
;
A
#
# COMPACT_ATOMS: atom_id res chain seq x y z
N MET A 1 4.72 16.40 -34.73
CA MET A 1 4.23 16.90 -33.43
C MET A 1 3.31 15.84 -32.87
N PRO A 2 3.61 15.15 -31.75
CA PRO A 2 2.61 14.26 -31.16
C PRO A 2 1.47 15.13 -30.62
N ASN A 3 0.24 14.81 -31.04
CA ASN A 3 -0.99 15.45 -30.63
C ASN A 3 -1.24 15.08 -29.15
N THR A 4 -1.10 16.03 -28.22
CA THR A 4 -1.53 15.87 -26.83
C THR A 4 -3.06 15.90 -26.81
N ALA A 5 -3.67 14.76 -27.15
CA ALA A 5 -5.12 14.62 -27.07
C ALA A 5 -5.55 14.76 -25.60
N PHE A 6 -6.52 15.62 -25.34
CA PHE A 6 -7.24 15.70 -24.06
C PHE A 6 -7.83 14.32 -23.76
N ASP A 7 -7.31 13.66 -22.73
CA ASP A 7 -7.81 12.40 -22.22
C ASP A 7 -8.36 12.70 -20.81
N PRO A 8 -9.69 12.87 -20.67
CA PRO A 8 -10.29 13.34 -19.43
C PRO A 8 -9.99 12.40 -18.25
N VAL A 9 -9.81 11.10 -18.49
CA VAL A 9 -9.48 10.14 -17.43
C VAL A 9 -8.04 10.37 -16.95
N GLN A 10 -7.11 10.61 -17.88
CA GLN A 10 -5.71 10.88 -17.52
C GLN A 10 -5.54 12.25 -16.84
N ASP A 11 -6.30 13.26 -17.24
CA ASP A 11 -6.30 14.56 -16.58
C ASP A 11 -6.87 14.47 -15.15
N ASP A 12 -7.98 13.76 -14.94
CA ASP A 12 -8.57 13.54 -13.61
C ASP A 12 -7.62 12.75 -12.69
N LEU A 13 -6.96 11.70 -13.20
CA LEU A 13 -5.97 10.94 -12.43
C LEU A 13 -4.77 11.80 -12.04
N ARG A 14 -4.29 12.67 -12.94
CA ARG A 14 -3.22 13.62 -12.64
C ARG A 14 -3.61 14.60 -11.54
N LEU A 15 -4.83 15.14 -11.59
CA LEU A 15 -5.35 16.03 -10.56
C LEU A 15 -5.45 15.31 -9.22
N LEU A 16 -5.96 14.09 -9.22
CA LEU A 16 -6.07 13.26 -8.01
C LEU A 16 -4.68 12.93 -7.43
N ASP A 17 -3.71 12.57 -8.26
CA ASP A 17 -2.32 12.36 -7.85
C ASP A 17 -1.74 13.62 -7.20
N GLN A 18 -1.89 14.78 -7.85
CA GLN A 18 -1.37 16.05 -7.35
C GLN A 18 -1.99 16.46 -6.00
N VAL A 19 -3.32 16.35 -5.87
CA VAL A 19 -4.02 16.66 -4.63
C VAL A 19 -3.59 15.71 -3.52
N SER A 20 -3.41 14.44 -3.84
CA SER A 20 -3.06 13.42 -2.85
C SER A 20 -1.62 13.57 -2.36
N ARG A 21 -0.69 14.07 -3.18
CA ARG A 21 0.68 14.40 -2.78
C ARG A 21 0.77 15.50 -1.72
N ALA A 22 -0.23 16.38 -1.62
CA ALA A 22 -0.27 17.42 -0.60
C ALA A 22 -0.72 16.89 0.78
N ALA A 23 -1.26 15.67 0.84
CA ALA A 23 -1.70 15.04 2.08
C ALA A 23 -0.59 14.21 2.73
N SER A 24 -0.64 14.08 4.06
CA SER A 24 0.20 13.10 4.76
C SER A 24 -0.28 11.68 4.42
N ALA A 25 0.63 10.69 4.34
CA ALA A 25 0.26 9.30 4.05
C ALA A 25 -0.85 8.75 4.96
N PRO A 26 -0.85 8.99 6.29
CA PRO A 26 -1.96 8.60 7.16
C PRO A 26 -3.29 9.29 6.83
N ASP A 27 -3.29 10.58 6.49
CA ASP A 27 -4.52 11.33 6.22
C ASP A 27 -5.11 10.94 4.86
N PHE A 28 -4.26 10.73 3.86
CA PHE A 28 -4.67 10.16 2.59
C PHE A 28 -5.33 8.79 2.75
N LEU A 29 -4.70 7.90 3.54
CA LEU A 29 -5.27 6.59 3.85
C LEU A 29 -6.57 6.68 4.64
N ARG A 30 -6.69 7.61 5.60
CA ARG A 30 -7.95 7.84 6.33
C ARG A 30 -9.07 8.26 5.39
N LEU A 31 -8.80 9.20 4.49
CA LEU A 31 -9.78 9.68 3.53
C LEU A 31 -10.22 8.57 2.57
N ALA A 32 -9.27 7.77 2.09
CA ALA A 32 -9.57 6.63 1.20
C ALA A 32 -10.39 5.55 1.91
N ILE A 33 -9.95 5.08 3.09
CA ILE A 33 -10.54 3.94 3.81
C ILE A 33 -11.88 4.30 4.46
N ARG A 34 -12.01 5.50 5.06
CA ARG A 34 -13.24 5.89 5.79
C ARG A 34 -14.19 6.75 4.96
N GLY A 35 -13.71 7.35 3.88
CA GLY A 35 -14.47 8.22 2.98
C GLY A 35 -14.75 7.54 1.64
N ALA A 36 -13.91 7.83 0.65
CA ALA A 36 -14.18 7.58 -0.77
C ALA A 36 -14.41 6.09 -1.12
N TYR A 37 -13.68 5.18 -0.48
CA TYR A 37 -13.71 3.75 -0.77
C TYR A 37 -14.05 2.90 0.45
N ARG A 38 -14.89 3.43 1.34
CA ARG A 38 -15.36 2.70 2.52
C ARG A 38 -15.92 1.34 2.11
N GLU A 39 -15.37 0.27 2.69
CA GLU A 39 -15.71 -1.14 2.40
C GLU A 39 -15.44 -1.61 0.96
N ARG A 40 -14.90 -0.74 0.10
CA ARG A 40 -14.57 -1.00 -1.31
C ARG A 40 -13.08 -0.89 -1.61
N ILE A 41 -12.25 -0.89 -0.56
CA ILE A 41 -10.80 -0.88 -0.66
C ILE A 41 -10.16 -2.04 0.10
N ALA A 42 -9.13 -2.62 -0.48
CA ALA A 42 -8.29 -3.63 0.16
C ALA A 42 -6.84 -3.13 0.29
N LEU A 43 -6.13 -3.60 1.32
CA LEU A 43 -4.69 -3.44 1.46
C LEU A 43 -4.00 -4.66 0.85
N VAL A 44 -3.10 -4.44 -0.10
CA VAL A 44 -2.25 -5.49 -0.67
C VAL A 44 -0.84 -5.31 -0.10
N VAL A 45 -0.39 -6.28 0.70
CA VAL A 45 0.95 -6.26 1.30
C VAL A 45 1.77 -7.48 0.89
N SER A 46 3.04 -7.25 0.56
CA SER A 46 4.06 -8.28 0.42
C SER A 46 4.98 -8.28 1.63
N ASP A 47 6.06 -9.05 1.59
CA ASP A 47 7.10 -8.97 2.62
C ASP A 47 7.87 -7.63 2.55
N GLY A 48 8.45 -7.20 3.67
CA GLY A 48 9.29 -6.01 3.76
C GLY A 48 8.90 -4.96 4.82
N PRO A 49 9.74 -3.93 5.02
CA PRO A 49 9.53 -2.89 6.01
C PRO A 49 8.35 -1.98 5.66
N GLU A 50 8.12 -1.66 4.39
CA GLU A 50 6.98 -0.85 3.93
C GLU A 50 5.64 -1.51 4.29
N ALA A 51 5.58 -2.84 4.20
CA ALA A 51 4.41 -3.61 4.59
C ALA A 51 4.11 -3.50 6.08
N ALA A 52 5.13 -3.55 6.95
CA ALA A 52 4.94 -3.37 8.39
C ALA A 52 4.40 -1.97 8.73
N VAL A 53 4.92 -0.93 8.06
CA VAL A 53 4.42 0.45 8.18
C VAL A 53 2.95 0.53 7.75
N LEU A 54 2.61 0.03 6.57
CA LEU A 54 1.24 0.10 6.06
C LEU A 54 0.25 -0.69 6.89
N LEU A 55 0.62 -1.89 7.32
CA LEU A 55 -0.20 -2.69 8.23
C LEU A 55 -0.48 -1.93 9.52
N HIS A 56 0.53 -1.28 10.11
CA HIS A 56 0.35 -0.49 11.32
C HIS A 56 -0.58 0.70 11.10
N ILE A 57 -0.36 1.49 10.02
CA ILE A 57 -1.19 2.65 9.71
C ILE A 57 -2.65 2.22 9.46
N VAL A 58 -2.87 1.23 8.59
CA VAL A 58 -4.22 0.74 8.25
C VAL A 58 -4.92 0.15 9.46
N ALA A 59 -4.24 -0.64 10.29
CA ALA A 59 -4.82 -1.18 11.53
C ALA A 59 -5.21 -0.10 12.54
N GLY A 60 -4.52 1.05 12.53
CA GLY A 60 -4.89 2.24 13.31
C GLY A 60 -6.12 2.98 12.76
N ILE A 61 -6.42 2.82 11.46
CA ILE A 61 -7.56 3.47 10.78
C ILE A 61 -8.80 2.58 10.82
N ASP A 62 -8.68 1.35 10.33
CA ASP A 62 -9.75 0.35 10.33
C ASP A 62 -9.20 -1.08 10.35
N ARG A 63 -9.47 -1.80 11.43
CA ARG A 63 -9.05 -3.20 11.60
C ARG A 63 -9.87 -4.19 10.77
N ASN A 64 -11.00 -3.73 10.21
CA ASN A 64 -11.84 -4.51 9.31
C ASN A 64 -11.41 -4.39 7.85
N THR A 65 -10.46 -3.49 7.49
CA THR A 65 -9.97 -3.39 6.12
C THR A 65 -9.37 -4.73 5.67
N PRO A 66 -9.84 -5.31 4.55
CA PRO A 66 -9.32 -6.56 4.02
C PRO A 66 -7.84 -6.45 3.67
N VAL A 67 -7.02 -7.37 4.18
CA VAL A 67 -5.59 -7.46 3.89
C VAL A 67 -5.33 -8.67 3.00
N ILE A 68 -4.81 -8.44 1.80
CA ILE A 68 -4.52 -9.45 0.80
C ILE A 68 -3.00 -9.65 0.74
N VAL A 69 -2.56 -10.91 0.86
CA VAL A 69 -1.15 -11.30 0.77
C VAL A 69 -0.97 -12.21 -0.46
N PRO A 70 -0.39 -11.70 -1.57
CA PRO A 70 -0.16 -12.50 -2.78
C PRO A 70 1.01 -13.47 -2.59
N ASP A 71 0.90 -14.67 -3.16
CA ASP A 71 1.99 -15.66 -3.28
C ASP A 71 2.71 -16.03 -1.98
N ALA A 72 2.11 -15.78 -0.81
CA ALA A 72 2.70 -16.09 0.48
C ALA A 72 2.02 -17.30 1.13
N PRO A 73 2.77 -18.29 1.67
CA PRO A 73 2.21 -19.15 2.69
C PRO A 73 1.83 -18.25 3.87
N MET A 74 0.58 -18.30 4.34
CA MET A 74 0.02 -17.40 5.35
C MET A 74 0.90 -17.34 6.62
N ARG A 75 1.83 -16.37 6.69
CA ARG A 75 2.67 -16.11 7.86
C ARG A 75 1.99 -15.06 8.74
N GLY A 76 1.05 -15.49 9.57
CA GLY A 76 0.18 -14.62 10.37
C GLY A 76 0.80 -13.88 11.56
N ALA A 77 2.12 -13.72 11.64
CA ALA A 77 2.77 -13.14 12.82
C ALA A 77 2.54 -11.61 12.98
N PRO A 78 2.66 -10.77 11.92
CA PRO A 78 2.48 -9.32 12.06
C PRO A 78 1.01 -8.93 12.18
N THR A 79 0.14 -9.54 11.36
CA THR A 79 -1.29 -9.20 11.28
C THR A 79 -2.04 -9.51 12.57
N ARG A 80 -1.70 -10.63 13.23
CA ARG A 80 -2.31 -11.02 14.52
C ARG A 80 -1.96 -10.06 15.66
N ARG A 81 -0.75 -9.51 15.68
CA ARG A 81 -0.34 -8.52 16.70
C ARG A 81 -1.10 -7.20 16.57
N LEU A 82 -1.42 -6.81 15.34
CA LEU A 82 -2.14 -5.56 15.04
C LEU A 82 -3.67 -5.68 15.18
N GLY A 83 -4.18 -6.90 15.44
CA GLY A 83 -5.62 -7.14 15.63
C GLY A 83 -6.44 -6.97 14.35
N LEU A 84 -5.83 -7.14 13.18
CA LEU A 84 -6.51 -7.18 11.89
C LEU A 84 -7.47 -8.37 11.83
N ARG A 85 -8.68 -8.13 11.34
CA ARG A 85 -9.78 -9.10 11.39
C ARG A 85 -9.99 -9.85 10.07
N ASP A 86 -9.52 -9.29 8.97
CA ASP A 86 -9.70 -9.85 7.64
C ASP A 86 -8.36 -9.91 6.91
N VAL A 87 -7.75 -11.11 6.91
CA VAL A 87 -6.45 -11.38 6.29
C VAL A 87 -6.60 -12.59 5.39
N ARG A 88 -6.24 -12.43 4.12
CA ARG A 88 -6.47 -13.41 3.06
C ARG A 88 -5.18 -13.68 2.31
N ALA A 89 -4.87 -14.94 2.06
CA ALA A 89 -3.83 -15.32 1.10
C ALA A 89 -4.47 -15.41 -0.29
N ALA A 90 -3.79 -14.90 -1.32
CA ALA A 90 -4.29 -14.88 -2.69
C ALA A 90 -3.31 -15.59 -3.64
N ALA A 91 -3.82 -16.58 -4.38
CA ALA A 91 -3.11 -17.20 -5.50
C ALA A 91 -3.24 -16.38 -6.80
N SER A 92 -4.25 -15.52 -6.88
CA SER A 92 -4.41 -14.53 -7.94
C SER A 92 -4.84 -13.21 -7.30
N LEU A 93 -4.02 -12.18 -7.50
CA LEU A 93 -4.32 -10.85 -6.99
C LEU A 93 -5.56 -10.26 -7.66
N GLU A 94 -5.73 -10.48 -8.96
CA GLU A 94 -6.87 -10.00 -9.73
C GLU A 94 -8.20 -10.50 -9.15
N HIS A 95 -8.29 -11.81 -8.89
CA HIS A 95 -9.46 -12.44 -8.28
C HIS A 95 -9.67 -12.01 -6.84
N ALA A 96 -8.60 -11.86 -6.05
CA ALA A 96 -8.70 -11.41 -4.67
C ALA A 96 -9.19 -9.96 -4.54
N LEU A 97 -8.96 -9.16 -5.57
CA LEU A 97 -9.42 -7.78 -5.69
C LEU A 97 -10.83 -7.68 -6.32
N ASP A 98 -11.51 -8.80 -6.62
CA ASP A 98 -12.87 -8.76 -7.14
C ASP A 98 -13.84 -8.11 -6.13
N GLY A 99 -14.71 -7.22 -6.65
CA GLY A 99 -15.59 -6.38 -5.83
C GLY A 99 -14.93 -5.16 -5.16
N PHE A 100 -13.62 -4.95 -5.30
CA PHE A 100 -12.95 -3.73 -4.82
C PHE A 100 -12.78 -2.71 -5.95
N GLU A 101 -13.04 -1.44 -5.64
CA GLU A 101 -12.85 -0.31 -6.56
C GLU A 101 -11.43 0.27 -6.46
N ALA A 102 -10.75 0.03 -5.34
CA ALA A 102 -9.39 0.49 -5.09
C ALA A 102 -8.57 -0.51 -4.28
N TRP A 103 -7.25 -0.39 -4.35
CA TRP A 103 -6.34 -1.05 -3.40
C TRP A 103 -5.16 -0.18 -2.99
N ILE A 104 -4.63 -0.45 -1.81
CA ILE A 104 -3.40 0.15 -1.29
C ILE A 104 -2.24 -0.79 -1.60
N ASP A 105 -1.22 -0.34 -2.32
CA ASP A 105 -0.02 -1.12 -2.65
C ASP A 105 1.08 -0.91 -1.61
N GLY A 106 1.49 -1.98 -0.94
CA GLY A 106 2.63 -1.97 -0.01
C GLY A 106 3.90 -2.61 -0.54
N ARG A 107 4.00 -2.87 -1.84
CA ARG A 107 5.17 -3.56 -2.42
C ARG A 107 6.40 -2.66 -2.53
N ARG A 108 7.54 -3.23 -2.12
CA ARG A 108 8.86 -2.61 -2.05
C ARG A 108 9.26 -1.84 -3.31
N GLN A 109 9.70 -0.60 -3.10
CA GLN A 109 10.49 0.18 -4.06
C GLN A 109 11.77 -0.59 -4.44
N SER A 110 11.92 -0.92 -5.72
CA SER A 110 13.14 -1.55 -6.25
C SER A 110 13.69 -0.70 -7.37
N GLY A 111 14.44 0.35 -7.04
CA GLY A 111 15.34 1.03 -7.98
C GLY A 111 15.04 2.50 -8.28
N SER A 112 16.07 3.17 -8.76
CA SER A 112 16.09 4.55 -9.28
C SER A 112 15.39 4.61 -10.65
N GLY A 113 14.06 4.50 -10.64
CA GLY A 113 13.20 4.71 -11.79
C GLY A 113 12.15 5.77 -11.46
N ASP A 114 11.58 6.37 -12.49
CA ASP A 114 10.60 7.48 -12.49
C ASP A 114 9.69 7.53 -11.24
N PRO A 115 9.45 8.72 -10.65
CA PRO A 115 8.56 8.86 -9.50
C PRO A 115 7.19 8.26 -9.81
N ARG A 116 6.82 7.18 -9.11
CA ARG A 116 5.51 6.57 -9.28
C ARG A 116 4.41 7.55 -8.88
N PRO A 117 3.27 7.55 -9.59
CA PRO A 117 2.11 8.25 -9.11
C PRO A 117 1.66 7.61 -7.78
N LEU A 118 1.26 8.45 -6.85
CA LEU A 118 0.58 8.10 -5.61
C LEU A 118 -0.81 7.50 -5.91
N VAL A 119 -1.40 7.85 -7.06
CA VAL A 119 -2.66 7.26 -7.55
C VAL A 119 -2.53 6.86 -9.02
N ASP A 120 -2.81 5.59 -9.30
CA ASP A 120 -2.76 5.02 -10.64
C ASP A 120 -4.08 4.29 -10.98
N LEU A 121 -4.37 4.10 -12.26
CA LEU A 121 -5.52 3.33 -12.72
C LEU A 121 -5.05 2.03 -13.37
N VAL A 122 -5.37 0.90 -12.73
CA VAL A 122 -4.93 -0.42 -13.17
C VAL A 122 -6.17 -1.30 -13.28
N ASP A 123 -6.42 -1.83 -14.47
CA ASP A 123 -7.58 -2.70 -14.77
C ASP A 123 -8.93 -2.11 -14.30
N GLY A 124 -9.09 -0.80 -14.47
CA GLY A 124 -10.32 -0.08 -14.09
C GLY A 124 -10.47 0.17 -12.58
N ARG A 125 -9.45 -0.11 -11.77
CA ARG A 125 -9.42 0.10 -10.33
C ARG A 125 -8.34 1.09 -9.94
N LEU A 126 -8.55 1.85 -8.87
CA LEU A 126 -7.52 2.75 -8.37
C LEU A 126 -6.48 2.00 -7.54
N LYS A 127 -5.23 2.17 -7.91
CA LYS A 127 -4.08 1.75 -7.12
C LYS A 127 -3.55 2.95 -6.36
N LEU A 128 -3.51 2.85 -5.04
CA LEU A 128 -3.02 3.89 -4.14
C LEU A 128 -1.65 3.47 -3.59
N ASP A 129 -0.64 4.32 -3.76
CA ASP A 129 0.71 4.14 -3.20
C ASP A 129 1.00 5.26 -2.19
N PRO A 130 0.43 5.19 -0.97
CA PRO A 130 0.57 6.24 0.06
C PRO A 130 2.02 6.46 0.51
N LEU A 131 2.91 5.50 0.27
CA LEU A 131 4.33 5.58 0.62
C LEU A 131 5.20 5.94 -0.58
N ALA A 132 4.62 6.28 -1.75
CA ALA A 132 5.37 6.65 -2.96
C ALA A 132 6.35 7.82 -2.75
N LEU A 133 6.06 8.70 -1.76
CA LEU A 133 6.91 9.83 -1.40
C LEU A 133 7.89 9.54 -0.26
N TRP A 134 7.80 8.38 0.39
CA TRP A 134 8.65 8.03 1.53
C TRP A 134 9.94 7.38 1.06
N GLY A 135 11.07 7.94 1.46
CA GLY A 135 12.37 7.30 1.29
C GLY A 135 12.62 6.23 2.37
N ALA A 136 13.74 5.53 2.23
CA ALA A 136 14.17 4.54 3.22
C ALA A 136 14.33 5.13 4.63
N ARG A 137 14.73 6.40 4.73
CA ARG A 137 14.90 7.09 6.03
C ARG A 137 13.57 7.29 6.75
N GLU A 138 12.54 7.71 6.03
CA GLU A 138 11.20 7.90 6.58
C GLU A 138 10.61 6.56 7.05
N ILE A 139 10.79 5.50 6.26
CA ILE A 139 10.39 4.13 6.63
C ILE A 139 11.12 3.69 7.91
N ASP A 140 12.44 3.82 7.95
CA ASP A 140 13.26 3.45 9.12
C ASP A 140 12.84 4.25 10.37
N ALA A 141 12.67 5.56 10.22
CA ALA A 141 12.24 6.43 11.32
C ALA A 141 10.86 6.03 11.85
N TYR A 142 9.92 5.69 10.95
CA TYR A 142 8.59 5.23 11.35
C TYR A 142 8.63 3.90 12.11
N LEU A 143 9.43 2.94 11.62
CA LEU A 143 9.57 1.64 12.28
C LEU A 143 10.14 1.80 13.70
N ILE A 144 11.19 2.61 13.86
CA ILE A 144 11.82 2.90 15.16
C ILE A 144 10.82 3.61 16.09
N ALA A 145 10.14 4.64 15.61
CA ALA A 145 9.22 5.43 16.42
C ALA A 145 8.02 4.63 16.93
N ASN A 146 7.64 3.55 16.24
CA ASN A 146 6.47 2.73 16.55
C ASN A 146 6.82 1.31 17.04
N ASP A 147 8.10 1.05 17.34
CA ASP A 147 8.61 -0.26 17.79
C ASP A 147 8.16 -1.42 16.89
N LEU A 148 8.22 -1.20 15.58
CA LEU A 148 7.80 -2.16 14.57
C LEU A 148 8.96 -3.07 14.14
N PRO A 149 8.68 -4.36 13.88
CA PRO A 149 9.70 -5.28 13.39
C PRO A 149 10.19 -4.87 12.00
N ASP A 150 11.52 -4.84 11.84
CA ASP A 150 12.14 -4.66 10.53
C ASP A 150 12.40 -6.02 9.88
N ALA A 151 11.52 -6.41 8.96
CA ALA A 151 11.63 -7.68 8.22
C ALA A 151 12.96 -7.85 7.46
N ARG A 152 13.68 -6.75 7.16
CA ARG A 152 15.04 -6.83 6.58
C ARG A 152 16.04 -7.43 7.56
N ARG A 153 15.88 -7.18 8.86
CA ARG A 153 16.77 -7.68 9.92
C ARG A 153 16.47 -9.13 10.30
N ASP A 154 15.21 -9.56 10.15
CA ASP A 154 14.75 -10.90 10.52
C ASP A 154 14.84 -11.95 9.38
N SER A 155 15.26 -11.53 8.18
CA SER A 155 15.43 -12.43 7.03
C SER A 155 16.64 -13.37 7.18
N PRO A 156 16.51 -14.69 6.97
CA PRO A 156 17.62 -15.66 7.10
C PRO A 156 18.76 -15.46 6.10
N ARG A 157 18.59 -14.59 5.09
CA ARG A 157 19.68 -14.18 4.17
C ARG A 157 20.76 -13.31 4.82
N ALA A 158 20.53 -12.77 6.03
CA ALA A 158 21.52 -11.97 6.76
C ALA A 158 22.50 -12.79 7.63
N ARG A 159 22.39 -14.14 7.65
CA ARG A 159 23.23 -15.04 8.49
C ARG A 159 24.20 -15.89 7.69
N HIS A 160 24.81 -15.35 6.64
CA HIS A 160 26.01 -15.92 6.04
C HIS A 160 27.06 -14.84 5.95
N HIS A 161 27.87 -14.74 7.01
CA HIS A 161 29.21 -14.17 6.96
C HIS A 161 30.09 -14.88 7.98
#